data_AF-A0AAW1A0N2-F1
#
_entry.id   AF-A0AAW1A0N2-F1
#
_cell.length_a   1.000
_cell.length_b   1.000
_cell.length_c   1.000
_cell.angle_alpha   90.00
_cell.angle_beta   90.00
_cell.angle_gamma   90.00
#
_symmetry.space_group_name_H-M   'P 1'
#
loop_
_entity.id
_entity.type
_entity.pdbx_description
1 polymer ?
#
loop_
_entity_poly.entity_id
_entity_poly.type
_entity_poly.pdbx_seq_one_letter_code
_entity_poly.pdbx_strand_id
1 'polypeptide(L)'
;MSTISHLRDVTLFAPSNAALEEPGVQKILQNKERVKEILNLHYVKERLPLDKIKNKSVSQKSLTGKPQFGVPTAADRKKLYFNVLQEPSGNQIVTVEGGGVNATVVTANIAATNGLIHIIDRVLGVPYTTVLDKLRTDPMLNSTYYLGQRQGFNDQLNDTTTRFTYFAPRDYAWNVAAVSYPSTSKKIFMPEFSYHTKQILERHLVIADEAYTMAKLKEMKHNDTIVLPAARDSLKLRVREYSENEKYDENMIRPETFGYQIEWEGNWIRVFRPDVECTNGIIHVIDAVLLKESDVRVTGTASVTSLASHLIMILVAKWLL
;
A
#
# COMPACT_ATOMS: atom_id res chain seq x y z
N MET A 1 -17.04 16.55 -23.40
CA MET A 1 -15.99 16.58 -22.36
C MET A 1 -15.87 18.01 -21.89
N SER A 2 -16.04 18.30 -20.61
CA SER A 2 -15.65 19.62 -20.08
C SER A 2 -14.13 19.67 -20.05
N THR A 3 -13.54 20.49 -20.90
CA THR A 3 -12.10 20.73 -20.93
C THR A 3 -11.66 21.32 -19.58
N ILE A 4 -10.48 20.92 -19.09
CA ILE A 4 -9.87 21.42 -17.84
C ILE A 4 -9.87 22.96 -17.74
N SER A 5 -9.87 23.65 -18.89
CA SER A 5 -9.96 25.11 -19.03
C SER A 5 -11.23 25.73 -18.48
N HIS A 6 -12.33 24.99 -18.35
CA HIS A 6 -13.61 25.50 -17.82
C HIS A 6 -13.78 25.28 -16.32
N LEU A 7 -12.89 24.50 -15.70
CA LEU A 7 -12.93 24.28 -14.26
C LEU A 7 -12.30 25.48 -13.54
N ARG A 8 -12.80 25.78 -12.34
CA ARG A 8 -12.18 26.73 -11.41
C ARG A 8 -11.44 25.96 -10.32
N ASP A 9 -10.42 26.60 -9.75
CA ASP A 9 -9.63 26.04 -8.65
C ASP A 9 -9.06 24.65 -8.95
N VAL A 10 -8.32 24.53 -10.06
CA VAL A 10 -7.65 23.28 -10.44
C VAL A 10 -6.19 23.30 -9.99
N THR A 11 -5.65 22.15 -9.61
CA THR A 11 -4.20 21.95 -9.52
C THR A 11 -3.78 20.83 -10.44
N LEU A 12 -2.86 21.14 -11.35
CA LEU A 12 -2.25 20.19 -12.27
C LEU A 12 -0.86 19.79 -11.74
N PHE A 13 -0.62 18.50 -11.62
CA PHE A 13 0.70 17.94 -11.39
C PHE A 13 1.24 17.53 -12.76
N ALA A 14 2.03 18.39 -13.40
CA ALA A 14 2.53 18.14 -14.74
C ALA A 14 3.87 17.39 -14.69
N PRO A 15 4.00 16.23 -15.34
CA PRO A 15 5.30 15.58 -15.47
C PRO A 15 6.30 16.45 -16.22
N SER A 16 7.56 16.40 -15.82
CA SER A 16 8.66 17.04 -16.55
C SER A 16 8.86 16.39 -17.93
N ASN A 17 9.54 17.08 -18.85
CA ASN A 17 9.86 16.51 -20.17
C ASN A 17 10.66 15.19 -20.04
N ALA A 18 11.64 15.16 -19.13
CA ALA A 18 12.41 13.95 -18.85
C ALA A 18 11.52 12.80 -18.36
N ALA A 19 10.52 13.09 -17.51
CA ALA A 19 9.56 12.08 -17.05
C ALA A 19 8.71 11.52 -18.21
N LEU A 20 8.38 12.34 -19.20
CA LEU A 20 7.61 11.91 -20.37
C LEU A 20 8.42 11.02 -21.32
N GLU A 21 9.74 11.17 -21.36
CA GLU A 21 10.65 10.39 -22.22
C GLU A 21 10.93 8.98 -21.69
N GLU A 22 10.52 8.66 -20.46
CA GLU A 22 10.69 7.35 -19.86
C GLU A 22 10.10 6.22 -20.74
N PRO A 23 10.83 5.11 -20.99
CA PRO A 23 10.38 4.06 -21.92
C PRO A 23 9.02 3.45 -21.58
N GLY A 24 8.70 3.35 -20.29
CA GLY A 24 7.40 2.85 -19.82
C GLY A 24 6.23 3.78 -20.20
N VAL A 25 6.48 5.09 -20.19
CA VAL A 25 5.49 6.11 -20.57
C VAL A 25 5.23 6.05 -22.08
N GLN A 26 6.29 5.97 -22.88
CA GLN A 26 6.20 5.93 -24.34
C GLN A 26 5.35 4.77 -24.86
N LYS A 27 5.41 3.60 -24.20
CA LYS A 27 4.52 2.46 -24.52
C LYS A 27 3.04 2.78 -24.26
N ILE A 28 2.76 3.51 -23.19
CA ILE A 28 1.38 3.83 -22.78
C ILE A 28 0.76 4.91 -23.67
N LEU A 29 1.56 5.81 -24.24
CA LEU A 29 1.07 6.87 -25.13
C LEU A 29 0.30 6.35 -26.36
N GLN A 30 0.46 5.07 -26.71
CA GLN A 30 -0.26 4.41 -27.80
C GLN A 30 -1.71 4.04 -27.42
N ASN A 31 -2.03 3.96 -26.13
CA ASN A 31 -3.37 3.61 -25.63
C ASN A 31 -4.14 4.86 -25.19
N LYS A 32 -5.09 5.31 -26.02
CA LYS A 32 -5.88 6.53 -25.77
C LYS A 32 -6.69 6.48 -24.47
N GLU A 33 -7.23 5.32 -24.10
CA GLU A 33 -8.01 5.16 -22.87
C GLU A 33 -7.12 5.33 -21.65
N ARG A 34 -5.97 4.66 -21.66
CA ARG A 34 -5.00 4.75 -20.56
C ARG A 34 -4.41 6.15 -20.45
N VAL A 35 -4.10 6.81 -21.57
CA VAL A 35 -3.65 8.21 -21.57
C VAL A 35 -4.71 9.11 -20.94
N LYS A 36 -5.99 8.93 -21.26
CA LYS A 36 -7.08 9.72 -20.66
C LYS A 36 -7.18 9.51 -19.15
N GLU A 37 -7.08 8.27 -18.69
CA GLU A 37 -7.06 7.94 -17.26
C GLU A 37 -5.87 8.61 -16.55
N ILE A 38 -4.67 8.50 -17.13
CA ILE A 38 -3.45 9.11 -16.61
C ILE A 38 -3.58 10.63 -16.54
N LEU A 39 -4.07 11.28 -17.59
CA LEU A 39 -4.29 12.73 -17.58
C LEU A 39 -5.26 13.14 -16.46
N ASN A 40 -6.34 12.39 -16.26
CA ASN A 40 -7.30 12.63 -15.19
C ASN A 40 -6.73 12.41 -13.79
N LEU A 41 -5.75 11.50 -13.64
CA LEU A 41 -5.03 11.27 -12.38
C LEU A 41 -4.12 12.44 -12.01
N HIS A 42 -3.58 13.16 -13.01
CA HIS A 42 -2.62 14.24 -12.80
C HIS A 42 -3.25 15.58 -12.40
N TYR A 43 -4.58 15.69 -12.31
CA TYR A 43 -5.18 16.92 -11.81
C TYR A 43 -6.29 16.66 -10.78
N VAL A 44 -6.40 17.63 -9.86
CA VAL A 44 -7.38 17.65 -8.78
C VAL A 44 -8.26 18.88 -8.92
N LYS A 45 -9.52 18.76 -8.54
CA LYS A 45 -10.52 19.85 -8.60
C LYS A 45 -10.48 20.70 -7.31
N GLU A 46 -9.27 21.03 -6.86
CA GLU A 46 -9.01 21.91 -5.72
C GLU A 46 -7.72 22.71 -5.97
N ARG A 47 -7.70 23.99 -5.57
CA ARG A 47 -6.47 24.80 -5.56
C ARG A 47 -5.60 24.39 -4.37
N LEU A 48 -4.42 23.84 -4.67
CA LEU A 48 -3.46 23.29 -3.71
C LEU A 48 -2.09 23.96 -3.86
N PRO A 49 -1.88 25.16 -3.28
CA PRO A 49 -0.55 25.70 -3.10
C PRO A 49 0.34 24.76 -2.28
N LEU A 50 1.65 24.82 -2.49
CA LEU A 50 2.60 23.96 -1.79
C LEU A 50 2.49 24.09 -0.27
N ASP A 51 2.28 25.30 0.26
CA ASP A 51 2.13 25.53 1.71
C ASP A 51 0.88 24.86 2.27
N LYS A 52 -0.23 24.84 1.49
CA LYS A 52 -1.45 24.12 1.87
C LYS A 52 -1.21 22.62 1.93
N ILE A 53 -0.43 22.07 0.98
CA ILE A 53 -0.02 20.66 0.98
C ILE A 53 0.85 20.36 2.21
N LYS A 54 1.85 21.20 2.48
CA LYS A 54 2.75 21.06 3.63
C LYS A 54 2.00 21.12 4.96
N ASN A 55 1.15 22.12 5.16
CA ASN A 55 0.39 22.31 6.40
C ASN A 55 -0.55 21.12 6.66
N LYS A 56 -1.30 20.67 5.64
CA LYS A 56 -2.16 19.49 5.75
C LYS A 56 -1.36 18.22 6.08
N SER A 57 -0.16 18.06 5.50
CA SER A 57 0.70 16.90 5.74
C SER A 57 1.34 16.91 7.14
N VAL A 58 1.75 18.08 7.64
CA VAL A 58 2.40 18.26 8.95
C VAL A 58 1.39 18.14 10.10
N SER A 59 0.22 18.79 10.01
CA SER A 59 -0.80 18.75 11.06
C SER A 59 -1.34 17.32 11.33
N GLN A 60 -1.17 16.40 10.38
CA GLN A 60 -1.64 15.02 10.50
C GLN A 60 -0.61 14.05 11.06
N LYS A 61 0.65 14.46 11.23
CA LYS A 61 1.70 13.64 11.86
C LYS A 61 1.55 13.51 13.38
N SER A 62 0.67 14.31 14.01
CA SER A 62 0.86 14.64 15.43
C SER A 62 0.03 13.88 16.47
N LEU A 63 -1.12 13.23 16.21
CA LEU A 63 -1.97 12.85 17.36
C LEU A 63 -2.73 11.51 17.37
N THR A 64 -2.96 10.75 16.27
CA THR A 64 -3.87 9.58 16.37
C THR A 64 -3.67 8.42 15.38
N GLY A 65 -2.62 8.40 14.54
CA GLY A 65 -2.47 7.33 13.54
C GLY A 65 -3.56 7.29 12.44
N LYS A 66 -4.41 8.33 12.36
CA LYS A 66 -5.39 8.54 11.28
C LYS A 66 -4.79 9.44 10.16
N PRO A 67 -5.29 9.30 8.92
CA PRO A 67 -4.45 9.15 7.73
C PRO A 67 -3.95 10.44 7.06
N GLN A 68 -2.84 10.29 6.35
CA GLN A 68 -2.43 11.10 5.21
C GLN A 68 -3.65 11.37 4.31
N PHE A 69 -4.07 12.63 4.17
CA PHE A 69 -5.24 13.01 3.39
C PHE A 69 -5.06 12.64 1.91
N GLY A 70 -5.92 11.73 1.41
CA GLY A 70 -6.03 11.46 -0.02
C GLY A 70 -6.86 12.55 -0.70
N VAL A 71 -6.26 13.25 -1.67
CA VAL A 71 -6.94 14.27 -2.47
C VAL A 71 -7.58 13.58 -3.69
N PRO A 72 -8.91 13.66 -3.86
CA PRO A 72 -9.58 13.12 -5.04
C PRO A 72 -9.09 13.78 -6.34
N THR A 73 -8.79 12.95 -7.33
CA THR A 73 -8.43 13.41 -8.69
C THR A 73 -9.65 13.47 -9.58
N ALA A 74 -9.47 13.88 -10.83
CA ALA A 74 -10.51 13.70 -11.83
C ALA A 74 -10.61 12.25 -12.35
N ALA A 75 -9.60 11.42 -12.11
CA ALA A 75 -9.69 9.99 -12.38
C ALA A 75 -10.60 9.34 -11.34
N ASP A 76 -11.51 8.52 -11.83
CA ASP A 76 -12.54 7.93 -11.01
C ASP A 76 -11.94 7.05 -9.90
N ARG A 77 -12.38 7.27 -8.66
CA ARG A 77 -11.93 6.55 -7.46
C ARG A 77 -10.41 6.57 -7.22
N LYS A 78 -9.65 7.46 -7.87
CA LYS A 78 -8.20 7.63 -7.66
C LYS A 78 -7.91 8.90 -6.85
N LYS A 79 -6.99 8.78 -5.91
CA LYS A 79 -6.55 9.86 -5.00
C LYS A 79 -5.04 10.07 -5.11
N LEU A 80 -4.61 11.30 -4.85
CA LEU A 80 -3.20 11.64 -4.62
C LEU A 80 -2.93 11.78 -3.12
N TYR A 81 -1.78 11.31 -2.69
CA TYR A 81 -1.32 11.40 -1.30
C TYR A 81 0.00 12.16 -1.29
N PHE A 82 0.20 13.01 -0.28
CA PHE A 82 1.36 13.91 -0.23
C PHE A 82 2.19 13.64 1.00
N ASN A 83 3.51 13.63 0.85
CA ASN A 83 4.43 13.50 1.97
C ASN A 83 5.50 14.60 1.91
N VAL A 84 5.90 15.07 3.08
CA VAL A 84 6.93 16.11 3.24
C VAL A 84 8.13 15.48 3.94
N LEU A 85 9.24 15.43 3.21
CA LEU A 85 10.52 14.95 3.69
C LEU A 85 11.40 16.15 4.04
N GLN A 86 12.06 16.09 5.19
CA GLN A 86 13.03 17.09 5.63
C GLN A 86 14.42 16.58 5.24
N GLU A 87 15.13 17.32 4.39
CA GLU A 87 16.52 17.03 4.06
C GLU A 87 17.47 17.42 5.20
N PRO A 88 18.67 16.82 5.28
CA PRO A 88 19.70 17.23 6.23
C PRO A 88 20.10 18.71 6.11
N SER A 89 19.94 19.30 4.92
CA SER A 89 20.17 20.73 4.66
C SER A 89 19.12 21.66 5.31
N GLY A 90 18.04 21.11 5.85
CA GLY A 90 16.89 21.87 6.33
C GLY A 90 15.86 22.19 5.24
N ASN A 91 16.10 21.83 3.98
CA ASN A 91 15.11 21.96 2.92
C ASN A 91 14.00 20.91 3.05
N GLN A 92 12.80 21.26 2.58
CA GLN A 92 11.65 20.35 2.57
C GLN A 92 11.34 19.92 1.15
N ILE A 93 11.40 18.61 0.90
CA ILE A 93 10.97 17.98 -0.34
C ILE A 93 9.52 17.54 -0.18
N VAL A 94 8.68 17.88 -1.16
CA VAL A 94 7.30 17.39 -1.24
C VAL A 94 7.23 16.30 -2.29
N THR A 95 6.71 15.14 -1.90
CA THR A 95 6.42 14.03 -2.81
C THR A 95 4.92 13.87 -2.95
N VAL A 96 4.48 13.41 -4.12
CA VAL A 96 3.11 13.05 -4.45
C VAL A 96 3.07 11.59 -4.89
N GLU A 97 2.10 10.87 -4.36
CA GLU A 97 1.90 9.44 -4.55
C GLU A 97 0.54 9.23 -5.21
N GLY A 98 0.51 8.56 -6.37
CA GLY A 98 -0.71 8.31 -7.13
C GLY A 98 -0.54 7.23 -8.20
N GLY A 99 -1.49 6.30 -8.28
CA GLY A 99 -1.48 5.24 -9.29
C GLY A 99 -0.20 4.38 -9.27
N GLY A 100 0.29 4.04 -8.08
CA GLY A 100 1.52 3.23 -7.92
C GLY A 100 2.84 4.01 -7.94
N VAL A 101 2.81 5.29 -8.34
CA VAL A 101 4.01 6.09 -8.57
C VAL A 101 4.20 7.08 -7.43
N ASN A 102 5.41 7.11 -6.87
CA ASN A 102 5.89 8.19 -6.01
C ASN A 102 6.71 9.15 -6.86
N ALA A 103 6.34 10.44 -6.90
CA ALA A 103 7.00 11.50 -7.65
C ALA A 103 7.38 12.66 -6.75
N THR A 104 8.52 13.30 -7.00
CA THR A 104 8.95 14.53 -6.33
C THR A 104 8.40 15.75 -7.04
N VAL A 105 7.93 16.74 -6.29
CA VAL A 105 7.61 18.08 -6.82
C VAL A 105 8.91 18.85 -7.05
N VAL A 106 9.25 19.08 -8.32
CA VAL A 106 10.49 19.75 -8.77
C VAL A 106 10.30 21.27 -8.84
N THR A 107 9.15 21.73 -9.32
CA THR A 107 8.82 23.15 -9.41
C THR A 107 7.39 23.35 -8.97
N ALA A 108 7.16 24.20 -7.98
CA ALA A 108 5.84 24.36 -7.39
C ALA A 108 5.24 25.75 -7.67
N ASN A 109 3.92 25.85 -7.46
CA ASN A 109 3.18 27.11 -7.42
C ASN A 109 3.23 27.94 -8.72
N ILE A 110 3.32 27.30 -9.88
CA ILE A 110 3.21 28.00 -11.17
C ILE A 110 1.75 28.46 -11.32
N ALA A 111 1.55 29.77 -11.46
CA ALA A 111 0.22 30.35 -11.58
C ALA A 111 -0.39 30.06 -12.97
N ALA A 112 -1.66 29.64 -12.98
CA ALA A 112 -2.47 29.52 -14.19
C ALA A 112 -3.79 30.28 -13.99
N THR A 113 -4.43 30.70 -15.09
CA THR A 113 -5.65 31.52 -15.05
C THR A 113 -6.77 30.92 -14.19
N ASN A 114 -6.87 29.58 -14.17
CA ASN A 114 -7.91 28.85 -13.45
C ASN A 114 -7.35 27.90 -12.36
N GLY A 115 -6.09 28.07 -11.95
CA GLY A 115 -5.47 27.09 -11.07
C GLY A 115 -3.99 27.28 -10.76
N LEU A 116 -3.35 26.17 -10.45
CA LEU A 116 -1.92 26.05 -10.16
C LEU A 116 -1.32 24.86 -10.91
N ILE A 117 -0.04 24.96 -11.26
CA ILE A 117 0.73 23.86 -11.82
C ILE A 117 1.91 23.57 -10.87
N HIS A 118 2.12 22.28 -10.60
CA HIS A 118 3.34 21.76 -9.98
C HIS A 118 4.01 20.80 -10.96
N ILE A 119 5.27 21.03 -11.28
CA ILE A 119 6.07 20.11 -12.08
C ILE A 119 6.55 18.97 -11.20
N ILE A 120 6.35 17.73 -11.65
CA ILE A 120 6.78 16.50 -10.96
C ILE A 120 7.78 15.71 -11.81
N ASP A 121 8.65 14.96 -11.17
CA ASP A 121 9.75 14.22 -11.84
C ASP A 121 9.33 12.89 -12.48
N ARG A 122 8.06 12.46 -12.33
CA ARG A 122 7.53 11.19 -12.84
C ARG A 122 6.09 11.32 -13.32
N VAL A 123 5.68 10.40 -14.20
CA VAL A 123 4.29 10.29 -14.66
C VAL A 123 3.51 9.36 -13.73
N LEU A 124 2.52 9.89 -13.02
CA LEU A 124 1.61 9.12 -12.16
C LEU A 124 0.81 8.09 -12.96
N GLY A 125 0.54 6.92 -12.37
CA GLY A 125 -0.19 5.85 -13.07
C GLY A 125 0.64 5.02 -14.05
N VAL A 126 1.95 5.26 -14.12
CA VAL A 126 2.91 4.45 -14.89
C VAL A 126 3.91 3.82 -13.94
N PRO A 127 3.64 2.61 -13.42
CA PRO A 127 4.48 1.99 -12.39
C PRO A 127 5.90 1.72 -12.91
N TYR A 128 6.89 2.00 -12.07
CA TYR A 128 8.32 1.80 -12.36
C TYR A 128 9.02 0.92 -11.32
N THR A 129 8.29 0.42 -10.33
CA THR A 129 8.80 -0.41 -9.22
C THR A 129 8.06 -1.75 -9.17
N THR A 130 8.76 -2.80 -8.75
CA THR A 130 8.12 -4.07 -8.36
C THR A 130 7.34 -3.91 -7.06
N VAL A 131 6.54 -4.92 -6.71
CA VAL A 131 5.85 -4.99 -5.41
C VAL A 131 6.86 -4.89 -4.26
N LEU A 132 8.02 -5.55 -4.37
CA LEU A 132 9.09 -5.46 -3.37
C LEU A 132 9.61 -4.03 -3.20
N ASP A 133 10.00 -3.38 -4.30
CA ASP A 133 10.57 -2.04 -4.25
C ASP A 133 9.54 -1.01 -3.77
N LYS A 134 8.27 -1.22 -4.10
CA LYS A 134 7.19 -0.37 -3.61
C LYS A 134 7.02 -0.50 -2.09
N LEU A 135 7.02 -1.73 -1.56
CA LEU A 135 6.97 -1.97 -0.11
C LEU A 135 8.15 -1.34 0.62
N ARG A 136 9.36 -1.40 0.03
CA ARG A 136 10.58 -0.85 0.62
C ARG A 136 10.53 0.67 0.73
N THR A 137 9.96 1.34 -0.26
CA THR A 137 10.01 2.80 -0.41
C THR A 137 8.79 3.52 0.16
N ASP A 138 7.69 2.81 0.38
CA ASP A 138 6.45 3.39 0.90
C ASP A 138 6.48 3.49 2.44
N PRO A 139 6.51 4.71 3.01
CA PRO A 139 6.65 4.89 4.45
C PRO A 139 5.43 4.41 5.25
N MET A 140 4.31 4.10 4.60
CA MET A 140 3.14 3.52 5.26
C MET A 140 3.25 2.00 5.44
N LEU A 141 4.19 1.34 4.77
CA LEU A 141 4.30 -0.11 4.69
C LEU A 141 5.55 -0.66 5.40
N ASN A 142 6.23 0.16 6.21
CA ASN A 142 7.49 -0.19 6.87
C ASN A 142 7.41 -1.48 7.70
N SER A 143 6.35 -1.65 8.49
CA SER A 143 6.15 -2.83 9.34
C SER A 143 5.96 -4.09 8.51
N THR A 144 5.16 -4.00 7.43
CA THR A 144 4.93 -5.12 6.50
C THR A 144 6.22 -5.49 5.78
N TYR A 145 6.97 -4.49 5.27
CA TYR A 145 8.27 -4.70 4.66
C TYR A 145 9.25 -5.36 5.62
N TYR A 146 9.41 -4.83 6.84
CA TYR A 146 10.33 -5.33 7.85
C TYR A 146 10.00 -6.77 8.27
N LEU A 147 8.72 -7.08 8.50
CA LEU A 147 8.29 -8.43 8.84
C LEU A 147 8.56 -9.43 7.70
N GLY A 148 8.35 -9.00 6.45
CA GLY A 148 8.60 -9.82 5.26
C GLY A 148 10.08 -10.04 4.92
N GLN A 149 11.00 -9.24 5.46
CA GLN A 149 12.44 -9.53 5.33
C GLN A 149 12.83 -10.81 6.07
N ARG A 150 12.07 -11.19 7.10
CA ARG A 150 12.33 -12.41 7.87
C ARG A 150 11.91 -13.62 7.04
N GLN A 151 12.72 -14.67 7.09
CA GLN A 151 12.49 -15.92 6.33
C GLN A 151 12.38 -15.71 4.81
N GLY A 152 12.92 -14.60 4.28
CA GLY A 152 12.99 -14.32 2.83
C GLY A 152 11.63 -14.18 2.14
N PHE A 153 10.54 -13.87 2.87
CA PHE A 153 9.22 -13.73 2.25
C PHE A 153 9.22 -12.67 1.13
N ASN A 154 9.92 -11.56 1.36
CA ASN A 154 10.02 -10.44 0.42
C ASN A 154 10.74 -10.79 -0.89
N ASP A 155 11.61 -11.79 -0.90
CA ASP A 155 12.48 -12.08 -2.05
C ASP A 155 11.66 -12.45 -3.30
N GLN A 156 10.53 -13.16 -3.10
CA GLN A 156 9.61 -13.54 -4.17
C GLN A 156 8.93 -12.33 -4.84
N LEU A 157 8.75 -11.22 -4.11
CA LEU A 157 8.00 -10.05 -4.57
C LEU A 157 8.76 -9.24 -5.64
N ASN A 158 9.99 -9.64 -5.96
CA ASN A 158 10.78 -9.07 -7.05
C ASN A 158 10.67 -9.88 -8.36
N ASP A 159 10.03 -11.05 -8.35
CA ASP A 159 9.86 -11.87 -9.55
C ASP A 159 8.96 -11.14 -10.55
N THR A 160 9.47 -10.93 -11.76
CA THR A 160 8.75 -10.24 -12.85
C THR A 160 7.89 -11.18 -13.70
N THR A 161 8.07 -12.49 -13.56
CA THR A 161 7.31 -13.50 -14.30
C THR A 161 5.95 -13.81 -13.65
N THR A 162 5.87 -13.63 -12.33
CA THR A 162 4.66 -13.80 -11.54
C THR A 162 3.81 -12.52 -11.51
N ARG A 163 2.49 -12.65 -11.29
CA ARG A 163 1.61 -11.52 -10.98
C ARG A 163 1.08 -11.62 -9.56
N PHE A 164 1.37 -10.58 -8.78
CA PHE A 164 0.98 -10.49 -7.38
C PHE A 164 -0.23 -9.56 -7.21
N THR A 165 -1.16 -9.95 -6.33
CA THR A 165 -2.11 -9.02 -5.71
C THR A 165 -1.88 -9.07 -4.21
N TYR A 166 -1.24 -8.03 -3.66
CA TYR A 166 -0.82 -8.02 -2.26
C TYR A 166 -1.72 -7.08 -1.44
N PHE A 167 -2.53 -7.64 -0.55
CA PHE A 167 -3.28 -6.89 0.45
C PHE A 167 -2.36 -6.48 1.61
N ALA A 168 -1.52 -5.47 1.41
CA ALA A 168 -0.50 -5.08 2.36
C ALA A 168 -1.09 -4.26 3.54
N PRO A 169 -1.00 -4.75 4.80
CA PRO A 169 -1.40 -3.95 5.95
C PRO A 169 -0.45 -2.75 6.11
N ARG A 170 -1.00 -1.55 6.33
CA ARG A 170 -0.15 -0.39 6.69
C ARG A 170 0.26 -0.42 8.15
N ASP A 171 1.24 0.39 8.54
CA ASP A 171 1.72 0.48 9.94
C ASP A 171 0.59 0.71 10.95
N TYR A 172 -0.43 1.50 10.58
CA TYR A 172 -1.64 1.66 11.39
C TYR A 172 -2.36 0.33 11.69
N ALA A 173 -2.47 -0.56 10.70
CA ALA A 173 -3.11 -1.87 10.87
C ALA A 173 -2.35 -2.74 11.89
N TRP A 174 -1.02 -2.72 11.85
CA TRP A 174 -0.17 -3.41 12.81
C TRP A 174 -0.29 -2.83 14.22
N ASN A 175 -0.38 -1.50 14.35
CA ASN A 175 -0.62 -0.84 15.63
C ASN A 175 -1.99 -1.20 16.22
N VAL A 176 -3.04 -1.24 15.39
CA VAL A 176 -4.37 -1.71 15.80
C VAL A 176 -4.30 -3.17 16.26
N ALA A 177 -3.63 -4.04 15.50
CA ALA A 177 -3.44 -5.44 15.88
C ALA A 177 -2.65 -5.59 17.20
N ALA A 178 -1.70 -4.71 17.49
CA ALA A 178 -0.96 -4.71 18.76
C ALA A 178 -1.85 -4.40 19.97
N VAL A 179 -2.88 -3.58 19.79
CA VAL A 179 -3.88 -3.30 20.83
C VAL A 179 -4.89 -4.43 20.95
N SER A 180 -5.40 -4.93 19.82
CA SER A 180 -6.43 -5.97 19.81
C SER A 180 -5.91 -7.36 20.22
N TYR A 181 -4.64 -7.68 19.91
CA TYR A 181 -4.03 -8.99 20.18
C TYR A 181 -2.60 -8.86 20.75
N PRO A 182 -2.40 -8.32 21.96
CA PRO A 182 -1.06 -7.94 22.45
C PRO A 182 -0.05 -9.08 22.46
N SER A 183 -0.45 -10.27 22.94
CA SER A 183 0.42 -11.45 23.02
C SER A 183 0.81 -12.00 21.64
N THR A 184 -0.15 -12.05 20.72
CA THR A 184 0.05 -12.53 19.34
C THR A 184 0.93 -11.55 18.57
N SER A 185 0.59 -10.26 18.64
CA SER A 185 1.34 -9.19 17.99
C SER A 185 2.78 -9.14 18.50
N LYS A 186 3.02 -9.21 19.82
CA LYS A 186 4.38 -9.27 20.36
C LYS A 186 5.21 -10.38 19.70
N LYS A 187 4.65 -11.58 19.58
CA LYS A 187 5.32 -12.73 18.97
C LYS A 187 5.57 -12.54 17.47
N ILE A 188 4.64 -11.97 16.71
CA ILE A 188 4.84 -11.69 15.27
C ILE A 188 6.12 -10.87 15.02
N PHE A 189 6.44 -9.94 15.94
CA PHE A 189 7.63 -9.10 15.87
C PHE A 189 8.88 -9.74 16.51
N MET A 190 8.81 -10.97 17.03
CA MET A 190 9.96 -11.70 17.57
C MET A 190 10.57 -12.65 16.50
N PRO A 191 11.90 -12.68 16.29
CA PRO A 191 12.54 -13.49 15.26
C PRO A 191 12.21 -15.00 15.33
N GLU A 192 12.07 -15.54 16.53
CA GLU A 192 11.78 -16.96 16.77
C GLU A 192 10.38 -17.40 16.31
N PHE A 193 9.45 -16.47 16.08
CA PHE A 193 8.13 -16.75 15.51
C PHE A 193 8.03 -16.34 14.03
N SER A 194 9.17 -16.06 13.37
CA SER A 194 9.20 -15.62 11.97
C SER A 194 8.50 -16.58 10.99
N TYR A 195 8.44 -17.88 11.31
CA TYR A 195 7.61 -18.84 10.58
C TYR A 195 6.13 -18.45 10.57
N HIS A 196 5.55 -18.16 11.74
CA HIS A 196 4.15 -17.72 11.85
C HIS A 196 3.92 -16.40 11.13
N THR A 197 4.87 -15.47 11.25
CA THR A 197 4.82 -14.18 10.54
C THR A 197 4.78 -14.39 9.04
N LYS A 198 5.65 -15.24 8.47
CA LYS A 198 5.64 -15.59 7.04
C LYS A 198 4.28 -16.16 6.61
N GLN A 199 3.72 -17.09 7.39
CA GLN A 199 2.39 -17.67 7.13
C GLN A 199 1.25 -16.65 7.18
N ILE A 200 1.38 -15.59 8.00
CA ILE A 200 0.42 -14.49 8.01
C ILE A 200 0.58 -13.65 6.74
N LEU A 201 1.80 -13.30 6.35
CA LEU A 201 2.05 -12.51 5.13
C LEU A 201 1.63 -13.24 3.86
N GLU A 202 1.85 -14.55 3.77
CA GLU A 202 1.43 -15.40 2.64
C GLU A 202 -0.10 -15.44 2.47
N ARG A 203 -0.89 -15.29 3.55
CA ARG A 203 -2.35 -15.15 3.46
C ARG A 203 -2.78 -13.88 2.72
N HIS A 204 -1.97 -12.83 2.82
CA HIS A 204 -2.26 -11.53 2.21
C HIS A 204 -1.79 -11.44 0.76
N LEU A 205 -0.98 -12.40 0.30
CA LEU A 205 -0.36 -12.40 -1.02
C LEU A 205 -1.10 -13.37 -1.95
N VAL A 206 -1.80 -12.83 -2.95
CA VAL A 206 -2.42 -13.61 -4.02
C VAL A 206 -1.47 -13.73 -5.19
N ILE A 207 -1.32 -14.96 -5.70
CA ILE A 207 -0.45 -15.31 -6.83
C ILE A 207 -1.32 -15.93 -7.91
N ALA A 208 -1.45 -15.27 -9.05
CA ALA A 208 -2.31 -15.69 -10.16
C ALA A 208 -1.72 -15.28 -11.51
N ASP A 209 -2.39 -15.63 -12.60
CA ASP A 209 -1.99 -15.24 -13.97
C ASP A 209 -2.15 -13.73 -14.22
N GLU A 210 -2.93 -13.05 -13.38
CA GLU A 210 -3.20 -11.63 -13.46
C GLU A 210 -3.25 -10.99 -12.08
N ALA A 211 -3.00 -9.68 -12.03
CA ALA A 211 -3.21 -8.88 -10.83
C ALA A 211 -4.64 -8.33 -10.82
N TYR A 212 -5.29 -8.37 -9.67
CA TYR A 212 -6.68 -7.95 -9.52
C TYR A 212 -6.76 -6.51 -9.03
N THR A 213 -7.54 -5.67 -9.71
CA THR A 213 -7.94 -4.35 -9.19
C THR A 213 -9.11 -4.50 -8.23
N MET A 214 -9.34 -3.53 -7.35
CA MET A 214 -10.51 -3.53 -6.47
C MET A 214 -11.83 -3.51 -7.24
N ALA A 215 -11.87 -2.84 -8.40
CA ALA A 215 -13.00 -2.87 -9.30
C ALA A 215 -13.27 -4.27 -9.85
N LYS A 216 -12.22 -4.97 -10.33
CA LYS A 216 -12.33 -6.34 -10.82
C LYS A 216 -12.75 -7.32 -9.73
N LEU A 217 -12.15 -7.22 -8.54
CA LEU A 217 -12.55 -8.04 -7.38
C LEU A 217 -14.04 -7.84 -7.06
N LYS A 218 -14.53 -6.59 -7.08
CA LYS A 218 -15.96 -6.31 -6.87
C LYS A 218 -16.86 -6.95 -7.93
N GLU A 219 -16.39 -7.11 -9.16
CA GLU A 219 -17.15 -7.72 -10.27
C GLU A 219 -17.16 -9.26 -10.22
N MET A 220 -16.15 -9.89 -9.62
CA MET A 220 -16.00 -11.36 -9.52
C MET A 220 -17.02 -12.07 -8.59
N LYS A 221 -18.16 -11.45 -8.29
CA LYS A 221 -19.19 -11.94 -7.36
C LYS A 221 -19.98 -13.11 -7.96
N HIS A 222 -19.44 -14.33 -7.90
CA HIS A 222 -20.23 -15.52 -8.23
C HIS A 222 -21.18 -15.95 -7.10
N ASN A 223 -20.98 -15.51 -5.85
CA ASN A 223 -21.92 -15.71 -4.73
C ASN A 223 -21.57 -14.81 -3.52
N ASP A 224 -21.42 -13.50 -3.75
CA ASP A 224 -20.96 -12.48 -2.79
C ASP A 224 -19.54 -12.62 -2.22
N THR A 225 -18.99 -13.83 -2.20
CA THR A 225 -17.64 -14.17 -1.74
C THR A 225 -16.76 -14.56 -2.92
N ILE A 226 -15.57 -14.00 -2.95
CA ILE A 226 -14.49 -14.27 -3.91
C ILE A 226 -13.51 -15.21 -3.24
N VAL A 227 -12.98 -16.17 -3.99
CA VAL A 227 -11.94 -17.10 -3.53
C VAL A 227 -10.71 -16.87 -4.40
N LEU A 228 -9.62 -16.41 -3.77
CA LEU A 228 -8.36 -16.09 -4.45
C LEU A 228 -7.26 -17.11 -4.06
N PRO A 229 -6.38 -17.50 -4.99
CA PRO A 229 -5.23 -18.35 -4.69
C PRO A 229 -4.15 -17.56 -3.96
N ALA A 230 -4.16 -17.59 -2.62
CA ALA A 230 -3.10 -16.98 -1.83
C ALA A 230 -1.90 -17.93 -1.68
N ALA A 231 -0.72 -17.37 -1.40
CA ALA A 231 0.52 -18.13 -1.31
C ALA A 231 0.49 -19.21 -0.21
N ARG A 232 -0.33 -19.01 0.83
CA ARG A 232 -0.55 -19.99 1.89
C ARG A 232 -1.64 -21.02 1.55
N ASP A 233 -2.83 -20.52 1.21
CA ASP A 233 -4.08 -21.28 1.00
C ASP A 233 -5.03 -20.44 0.13
N SER A 234 -6.34 -20.71 0.14
CA SER A 234 -7.32 -19.80 -0.45
C SER A 234 -7.62 -18.59 0.45
N LEU A 235 -7.59 -17.39 -0.11
CA LEU A 235 -8.09 -16.17 0.54
C LEU A 235 -9.54 -15.91 0.12
N LYS A 236 -10.45 -15.97 1.09
CA LYS A 236 -11.88 -15.69 0.88
C LYS A 236 -12.21 -14.27 1.31
N LEU A 237 -12.79 -13.47 0.42
CA LEU A 237 -13.12 -12.07 0.66
C LEU A 237 -14.48 -11.71 0.08
N ARG A 238 -15.15 -10.71 0.65
CA ARG A 238 -16.21 -9.97 -0.05
C ARG A 238 -15.73 -8.55 -0.31
N VAL A 239 -16.15 -7.94 -1.41
CA VAL A 239 -15.77 -6.56 -1.74
C VAL A 239 -17.01 -5.69 -1.89
N ARG A 240 -16.97 -4.51 -1.28
CA ARG A 240 -17.98 -3.46 -1.48
C ARG A 240 -17.34 -2.10 -1.66
N GLU A 241 -18.11 -1.22 -2.25
CA GLU A 241 -17.84 0.22 -2.23
C GLU A 241 -18.63 0.86 -1.10
N TYR A 242 -18.11 1.96 -0.58
CA TYR A 242 -18.80 2.79 0.40
C TYR A 242 -18.53 4.26 0.10
N SER A 243 -19.49 5.11 0.45
CA SER A 243 -19.30 6.56 0.41
C SER A 243 -18.42 7.01 1.57
N GLU A 244 -17.33 7.71 1.26
CA GLU A 244 -16.35 8.25 2.19
C GLU A 244 -16.78 9.60 2.78
N ASN A 245 -18.06 9.98 2.69
CA ASN A 245 -18.59 11.21 3.26
C ASN A 245 -18.52 11.19 4.81
N GLU A 246 -17.31 11.36 5.36
CA GLU A 246 -17.07 11.76 6.73
C GLU A 246 -17.70 13.15 6.90
N LYS A 247 -18.64 13.27 7.84
CA LYS A 247 -19.30 14.53 8.22
C LYS A 247 -18.25 15.62 8.49
N TYR A 248 -17.96 16.46 7.51
CA TYR A 248 -17.15 17.65 7.64
C TYR A 248 -17.88 18.80 6.96
N ASP A 249 -18.43 19.66 7.81
CA ASP A 249 -19.14 20.90 7.50
C ASP A 249 -20.41 20.71 6.65
N GLU A 250 -21.57 20.86 7.30
CA GLU A 250 -22.91 20.63 6.74
C GLU A 250 -23.22 21.54 5.53
N ASN A 251 -22.37 22.53 5.28
CA ASN A 251 -22.52 23.53 4.22
C ASN A 251 -21.59 23.33 3.01
N MET A 252 -20.71 22.31 2.99
CA MET A 252 -19.85 22.01 1.83
C MET A 252 -20.41 20.85 0.99
N ILE A 253 -20.93 21.17 -0.21
CA ILE A 253 -21.19 20.15 -1.24
C ILE A 253 -19.84 19.68 -1.79
N ARG A 254 -19.28 18.62 -1.18
CA ARG A 254 -18.15 17.89 -1.77
C ARG A 254 -18.69 16.85 -2.75
N PRO A 255 -17.99 16.58 -3.88
CA PRO A 255 -18.31 15.43 -4.70
C PRO A 255 -18.24 14.16 -3.84
N GLU A 256 -19.22 13.27 -3.98
CA GLU A 256 -19.22 11.98 -3.28
C GLU A 256 -17.91 11.27 -3.61
N THR A 257 -17.13 10.97 -2.56
CA THR A 257 -15.92 10.17 -2.72
C THR A 257 -16.27 8.74 -2.35
N PHE A 258 -15.79 7.79 -3.13
CA PHE A 258 -16.02 6.37 -2.88
C PHE A 258 -14.69 5.71 -2.51
N GLY A 259 -14.78 4.80 -1.55
CA GLY A 259 -13.68 3.92 -1.15
C GLY A 259 -14.09 2.46 -1.27
N TYR A 260 -13.11 1.57 -1.11
CA TYR A 260 -13.35 0.14 -1.08
C TYR A 260 -13.22 -0.42 0.34
N GLN A 261 -14.02 -1.43 0.63
CA GLN A 261 -13.83 -2.30 1.80
C GLN A 261 -13.80 -3.75 1.36
N ILE A 262 -12.93 -4.52 2.03
CA ILE A 262 -12.92 -5.97 1.96
C ILE A 262 -13.49 -6.54 3.25
N GLU A 263 -14.29 -7.59 3.16
CA GLU A 263 -14.75 -8.35 4.33
C GLU A 263 -13.92 -9.62 4.46
N TRP A 264 -13.42 -9.86 5.67
CA TRP A 264 -12.72 -11.08 6.03
C TRP A 264 -13.11 -11.51 7.44
N GLU A 265 -13.55 -12.76 7.59
CA GLU A 265 -13.96 -13.38 8.87
C GLU A 265 -14.97 -12.55 9.68
N GLY A 266 -15.97 -11.99 9.00
CA GLY A 266 -17.03 -11.15 9.56
C GLY A 266 -16.69 -9.66 9.66
N ASN A 267 -15.46 -9.25 9.34
CA ASN A 267 -14.98 -7.89 9.59
C ASN A 267 -14.78 -7.11 8.29
N TRP A 268 -15.43 -5.95 8.18
CA TRP A 268 -15.21 -5.02 7.08
C TRP A 268 -13.96 -4.17 7.34
N ILE A 269 -12.99 -4.30 6.46
CA ILE A 269 -11.67 -3.66 6.51
C ILE A 269 -11.61 -2.62 5.40
N ARG A 270 -11.24 -1.39 5.74
CA ARG A 270 -11.00 -0.34 4.74
C ARG A 270 -9.77 -0.66 3.91
N VAL A 271 -9.91 -0.55 2.60
CA VAL A 271 -8.79 -0.48 1.66
C VAL A 271 -8.39 0.99 1.58
N PHE A 272 -7.34 1.35 2.32
CA PHE A 272 -6.87 2.72 2.47
C PHE A 272 -6.34 3.31 1.17
N ARG A 273 -5.53 2.53 0.43
CA ARG A 273 -5.05 2.85 -0.92
C ARG A 273 -5.33 1.66 -1.85
N PRO A 274 -6.42 1.70 -2.64
CA PRO A 274 -6.68 0.69 -3.65
C PRO A 274 -5.73 0.87 -4.84
N ASP A 275 -5.51 -0.23 -5.57
CA ASP A 275 -4.85 -0.25 -6.87
C ASP A 275 -3.50 0.50 -6.96
N VAL A 276 -2.60 0.26 -6.00
CA VAL A 276 -1.21 0.73 -6.07
C VAL A 276 -0.47 -0.19 -7.05
N GLU A 277 -0.50 0.19 -8.33
CA GLU A 277 0.10 -0.60 -9.42
C GLU A 277 1.63 -0.70 -9.29
N CYS A 278 2.16 -1.87 -9.65
CA CYS A 278 3.57 -2.21 -9.70
C CYS A 278 3.88 -2.91 -11.05
N THR A 279 5.15 -3.04 -11.41
CA THR A 279 5.53 -3.67 -12.69
C THR A 279 5.20 -5.17 -12.77
N ASN A 280 5.11 -5.84 -11.61
CA ASN A 280 4.81 -7.27 -11.48
C ASN A 280 3.55 -7.56 -10.64
N GLY A 281 2.67 -6.57 -10.43
CA GLY A 281 1.48 -6.80 -9.61
C GLY A 281 0.78 -5.53 -9.17
N ILE A 282 -0.08 -5.68 -8.17
CA ILE A 282 -0.83 -4.59 -7.54
C ILE A 282 -0.76 -4.76 -6.02
N ILE A 283 -0.63 -3.64 -5.31
CA ILE A 283 -0.78 -3.57 -3.86
C ILE A 283 -2.13 -2.92 -3.53
N HIS A 284 -2.84 -3.49 -2.56
CA HIS A 284 -3.98 -2.88 -1.90
C HIS A 284 -3.61 -2.62 -0.44
N VAL A 285 -3.43 -1.35 -0.07
CA VAL A 285 -3.06 -1.01 1.31
C VAL A 285 -4.31 -1.10 2.18
N ILE A 286 -4.27 -1.92 3.24
CA ILE A 286 -5.44 -2.19 4.09
C ILE A 286 -5.23 -1.73 5.54
N ASP A 287 -6.34 -1.38 6.22
CA ASP A 287 -6.37 -0.85 7.59
C ASP A 287 -6.41 -1.91 8.71
N ALA A 288 -6.39 -3.19 8.37
CA ALA A 288 -6.32 -4.28 9.33
C ALA A 288 -5.41 -5.41 8.82
N VAL A 289 -4.79 -6.13 9.74
CA VAL A 289 -4.07 -7.37 9.42
C VAL A 289 -5.10 -8.50 9.37
N LEU A 290 -5.05 -9.34 8.33
CA LEU A 290 -5.85 -10.57 8.21
C LEU A 290 -5.31 -11.63 9.19
N LEU A 291 -5.52 -11.38 10.48
CA LEU A 291 -4.94 -12.11 11.61
C LEU A 291 -6.02 -12.84 12.40
N LYS A 292 -5.74 -14.10 12.76
CA LYS A 292 -6.51 -14.89 13.73
C LYS A 292 -5.73 -15.02 15.02
N GLU A 293 -6.42 -15.07 16.14
CA GLU A 293 -5.77 -15.32 17.44
C GLU A 293 -5.01 -16.66 17.48
N SER A 294 -5.51 -17.65 16.73
CA SER A 294 -4.92 -18.98 16.62
C SER A 294 -3.71 -19.08 15.67
N ASP A 295 -3.33 -17.99 14.98
CA ASP A 295 -2.21 -18.00 14.02
C ASP A 295 -0.84 -18.14 14.71
N VAL A 296 -0.72 -17.67 15.95
CA VAL A 296 0.52 -17.76 16.73
C VAL A 296 0.32 -18.68 17.93
N ARG A 297 0.58 -19.97 17.71
CA ARG A 297 0.56 -20.97 18.78
C ARG A 297 1.93 -21.08 19.41
N VAL A 298 1.95 -21.15 20.73
CA VAL A 298 3.14 -21.60 21.46
C VAL A 298 2.94 -23.08 21.68
N THR A 299 3.54 -23.92 20.85
CA THR A 299 3.78 -25.29 21.30
C THR A 299 4.82 -25.17 22.40
N GLY A 300 4.45 -25.54 23.62
CA GLY A 300 5.38 -25.67 24.75
C GLY A 300 6.32 -26.84 24.51
N THR A 301 7.13 -26.79 23.46
CA THR A 301 8.29 -27.63 23.30
C THR A 301 9.46 -26.79 23.77
N ALA A 302 9.85 -27.00 25.03
CA ALA A 302 11.23 -26.80 25.39
C ALA A 302 12.06 -27.47 24.29
N SER A 303 12.99 -26.73 23.69
CA SER A 303 13.96 -27.30 22.76
C SER A 303 14.78 -28.35 23.50
N VAL A 304 14.30 -29.59 23.56
CA VAL A 304 15.10 -30.76 23.91
C VAL A 304 15.89 -31.16 22.65
N THR A 305 16.64 -30.21 22.11
CA THR A 305 17.59 -30.42 21.01
C THR A 305 18.88 -29.69 21.36
N SER A 306 19.44 -30.00 22.53
CA SER A 306 20.81 -29.64 22.90
C SER A 306 21.44 -30.55 23.98
N LEU A 307 20.73 -31.54 24.52
CA LEU A 307 21.30 -32.46 25.54
C LEU A 307 21.59 -33.88 25.02
N ALA A 308 21.19 -34.21 23.78
CA ALA A 308 21.44 -35.54 23.20
C ALA A 308 22.90 -35.75 22.75
N SER A 309 23.73 -34.70 22.68
CA SER A 309 25.14 -34.83 22.26
C SER A 309 26.13 -35.02 23.42
N HIS A 310 25.69 -35.01 24.70
CA HIS A 310 26.59 -35.20 25.85
C HIS A 310 26.23 -36.40 26.74
N LEU A 311 25.20 -37.17 26.42
CA LEU A 311 24.81 -38.39 27.15
C LEU A 311 25.27 -39.70 26.48
N ILE A 312 26.01 -39.64 25.37
CA ILE A 312 26.63 -40.83 24.72
C ILE A 312 28.12 -40.98 25.07
N MET A 313 28.72 -40.03 25.81
CA MET A 313 30.14 -40.09 26.24
C MET A 313 30.38 -40.60 27.67
N ILE A 314 29.37 -41.20 28.33
CA ILE A 314 29.53 -41.87 29.64
C ILE A 314 28.97 -43.29 29.58
N LEU A 315 29.36 -44.07 28.57
CA LEU A 315 29.08 -45.52 28.53
C LEU A 315 30.15 -46.37 27.82
N VAL A 316 31.40 -45.89 27.71
CA VAL A 316 32.53 -46.68 27.17
C VAL A 316 33.73 -46.81 28.13
N ALA A 317 33.77 -46.09 29.26
CA ALA A 317 34.87 -46.23 30.23
C ALA A 317 34.63 -47.34 31.28
N LYS A 318 34.28 -48.56 30.86
CA LYS A 318 34.27 -49.73 31.77
C LYS A 318 34.69 -51.05 31.13
N TRP A 319 35.49 -50.97 30.06
CA TRP A 319 36.20 -52.09 29.47
C TRP A 319 37.54 -51.56 28.95
N LEU A 320 38.51 -51.41 29.86
CA LEU A 320 39.97 -51.31 29.67
C LEU A 320 40.58 -50.62 30.91
N LEU A 321 40.63 -51.37 32.02
CA LEU A 321 41.61 -51.35 33.12
C LEU A 321 41.08 -52.26 34.23
#